data_AF-A0A8K0LG61-F1
#
_entry.id   AF-A0A8K0LG61-F1
#
_cell.length_a   1.000
_cell.length_b   1.000
_cell.length_c   1.000
_cell.angle_alpha   90.00
_cell.angle_beta   90.00
_cell.angle_gamma   90.00
#
_symmetry.space_group_name_H-M   'P 1'
#
loop_
_entity.id
_entity.type
_entity.pdbx_description
1 polymer ?
#
loop_
_entity_poly.entity_id
_entity_poly.type
_entity_poly.pdbx_seq_one_letter_code
_entity_poly.pdbx_strand_id
1 'polypeptide(L)'
;MASPTPNRPSIIGDPSGPSDPYPLHMSGRVISGFGRGSKELGIPTANLPVDDTQTPWISSTPSGVYFGWASIRLPPSHPDSPPPPPPPPSQNEATPTPTTLLPTNGFTVYPMVMSIGYNPFYKNTVRSAEVHVLHKFHADFYGAEMRLLIAGYVRKELDYSGLEALIADINFDCVVARRSLARDGWAPRGVEVAVEIDGEVDGVAAGEGEEKAVKVLRDGKLEADWLIRPSELGGEVEDAEGK
;
A
#
# COMPACT_ATOMS: atom_id res chain seq x y z
N MET A 1 11.83 -14.65 -26.91
CA MET A 1 11.31 -13.34 -27.37
C MET A 1 11.02 -12.52 -26.12
N ALA A 2 11.96 -11.68 -25.67
CA ALA A 2 11.74 -10.75 -24.56
C ALA A 2 10.73 -9.68 -25.02
N SER A 3 9.50 -9.69 -24.48
CA SER A 3 9.00 -9.00 -23.27
C SER A 3 8.55 -7.56 -23.56
N PRO A 4 7.28 -7.18 -23.28
CA PRO A 4 6.80 -5.83 -23.51
C PRO A 4 7.34 -4.85 -22.45
N THR A 5 8.57 -4.37 -22.61
CA THR A 5 8.99 -3.10 -21.96
C THR A 5 9.95 -2.30 -22.85
N PRO A 6 9.46 -1.60 -23.88
CA PRO A 6 10.08 -0.34 -24.27
C PRO A 6 9.07 0.83 -24.19
N ASN A 7 9.49 1.92 -23.55
CA ASN A 7 8.82 3.23 -23.42
C ASN A 7 7.84 3.46 -22.25
N ARG A 8 7.81 2.58 -21.25
CA ARG A 8 7.09 2.89 -20.00
C ARG A 8 7.98 3.76 -19.09
N PRO A 9 7.51 4.90 -18.58
CA PRO A 9 8.30 5.71 -17.67
C PRO A 9 8.51 4.97 -16.35
N SER A 10 9.72 5.04 -15.79
CA SER A 10 10.06 4.41 -14.51
C SER A 10 9.64 5.23 -13.28
N ILE A 11 9.07 6.41 -13.50
CA ILE A 11 8.46 7.29 -12.51
C ILE A 11 7.27 8.00 -13.15
N ILE A 12 6.18 8.19 -12.40
CA ILE A 12 4.93 8.74 -12.93
C ILE A 12 4.38 9.85 -12.04
N GLY A 13 3.61 10.76 -12.64
CA GLY A 13 2.99 11.88 -11.94
C GLY A 13 3.96 13.02 -11.58
N ASP A 14 3.38 14.17 -11.27
CA ASP A 14 4.12 15.39 -10.95
C ASP A 14 4.92 15.26 -9.64
N PRO A 15 6.13 15.81 -9.51
CA PRO A 15 6.91 15.74 -8.27
C PRO A 15 6.20 16.34 -7.04
N SER A 16 5.27 17.27 -7.23
CA SER A 16 4.53 17.93 -6.16
C SER A 16 3.50 17.04 -5.47
N GLY A 17 3.05 15.96 -6.14
CA GLY A 17 2.12 14.99 -5.57
C GLY A 17 1.10 14.46 -6.59
N PRO A 18 0.12 13.66 -6.12
CA PRO A 18 -1.00 13.22 -6.94
C PRO A 18 -1.88 14.40 -7.38
N SER A 19 -2.56 14.25 -8.52
CA SER A 19 -3.56 15.19 -9.03
C SER A 19 -4.92 14.50 -9.16
N ASP A 20 -5.98 15.27 -9.30
CA ASP A 20 -7.34 14.75 -9.51
C ASP A 20 -7.37 13.64 -10.58
N PRO A 21 -8.08 12.52 -10.32
CA PRO A 21 -8.99 12.29 -9.19
C PRO A 21 -8.31 11.69 -7.93
N TYR A 22 -6.98 11.68 -7.86
CA TYR A 22 -6.23 11.09 -6.76
C TYR A 22 -5.99 12.11 -5.63
N PRO A 23 -5.91 11.66 -4.36
CA PRO A 23 -5.98 10.27 -3.93
C PRO A 23 -7.40 9.68 -3.90
N LEU A 24 -7.53 8.43 -4.32
CA LEU A 24 -8.74 7.64 -4.10
C LEU A 24 -8.59 6.80 -2.83
N HIS A 25 -9.71 6.54 -2.17
CA HIS A 25 -9.74 5.84 -0.89
C HIS A 25 -10.55 4.55 -0.98
N MET A 26 -10.03 3.48 -0.38
CA MET A 26 -10.71 2.20 -0.21
C MET A 26 -10.35 1.61 1.15
N SER A 27 -11.24 0.82 1.76
CA SER A 27 -10.92 0.06 2.96
C SER A 27 -11.70 -1.25 3.01
N GLY A 28 -11.17 -2.24 3.70
CA GLY A 28 -11.85 -3.51 3.89
C GLY A 28 -11.03 -4.49 4.71
N ARG A 29 -11.61 -5.66 5.00
CA ARG A 29 -10.85 -6.79 5.53
C ARG A 29 -10.26 -7.59 4.38
N VAL A 30 -9.02 -8.04 4.55
CA VAL A 30 -8.35 -8.89 3.56
C VAL A 30 -9.08 -10.22 3.45
N ILE A 31 -9.54 -10.57 2.25
CA ILE A 31 -10.25 -11.82 1.96
C ILE A 31 -9.39 -12.76 1.11
N SER A 32 -9.70 -14.05 1.16
CA SER A 32 -9.08 -15.02 0.25
C SER A 32 -9.52 -14.76 -1.19
N GLY A 33 -8.55 -14.71 -2.09
CA GLY A 33 -8.83 -14.73 -3.53
C GLY A 33 -9.11 -16.15 -4.03
N PHE A 34 -9.06 -16.33 -5.35
CA PHE A 34 -9.40 -17.60 -6.01
C PHE A 34 -8.19 -18.51 -6.28
N GLY A 35 -7.12 -18.39 -5.48
CA GLY A 35 -5.97 -19.30 -5.55
C GLY A 35 -5.22 -19.32 -6.88
N ARG A 36 -5.17 -18.21 -7.62
CA ARG A 36 -4.58 -18.13 -8.98
C ARG A 36 -3.03 -18.07 -9.01
N GLY A 37 -2.36 -18.57 -7.98
CA GLY A 37 -0.90 -18.75 -7.98
C GLY A 37 -0.06 -17.49 -7.76
N SER A 38 -0.63 -16.30 -7.49
CA SER A 38 0.17 -15.07 -7.29
C SER A 38 1.27 -15.20 -6.21
N LYS A 39 0.99 -15.99 -5.16
CA LYS A 39 1.97 -16.37 -4.13
C LYS A 39 3.12 -17.23 -4.67
N GLU A 40 2.83 -18.17 -5.58
CA GLU A 40 3.84 -19.00 -6.25
C GLU A 40 4.69 -18.20 -7.24
N LEU A 41 4.15 -17.09 -7.76
CA LEU A 41 4.88 -16.13 -8.60
C LEU A 41 5.78 -15.17 -7.79
N GLY A 42 5.78 -15.27 -6.46
CA GLY A 42 6.51 -14.35 -5.58
C GLY A 42 5.86 -12.97 -5.40
N ILE A 43 4.62 -12.78 -5.87
CA ILE A 43 3.89 -11.51 -5.85
C ILE A 43 2.53 -11.74 -5.18
N PRO A 44 2.48 -12.02 -3.86
CA PRO A 44 1.22 -12.31 -3.17
C PRO A 44 0.28 -11.10 -3.20
N THR A 45 -1.01 -11.36 -3.49
CA THR A 45 -2.05 -10.32 -3.53
C THR A 45 -3.10 -10.50 -2.44
N ALA A 46 -3.34 -9.43 -1.68
CA ALA A 46 -4.46 -9.30 -0.76
C ALA A 46 -5.70 -8.86 -1.54
N ASN A 47 -6.80 -9.60 -1.43
CA ASN A 47 -8.06 -9.22 -2.07
C ASN A 47 -8.88 -8.37 -1.09
N LEU A 48 -9.53 -7.32 -1.58
CA LEU A 48 -10.50 -6.55 -0.81
C LEU A 48 -11.91 -6.71 -1.38
N PRO A 49 -12.95 -6.70 -0.53
CA PRO A 49 -14.33 -6.70 -1.01
C PRO A 49 -14.59 -5.42 -1.81
N VAL A 50 -15.21 -5.57 -2.97
CA VAL A 50 -15.67 -4.44 -3.76
C VAL A 50 -17.14 -4.20 -3.43
N ASP A 51 -17.40 -3.05 -2.80
CA ASP A 51 -18.72 -2.58 -2.43
C ASP A 51 -18.90 -1.16 -2.97
N ASP A 52 -19.83 -0.97 -3.90
CA ASP A 52 -20.10 0.31 -4.54
C ASP A 52 -20.63 1.38 -3.55
N THR A 53 -21.16 0.96 -2.39
CA THR A 53 -21.58 1.90 -1.34
C THR A 53 -20.39 2.50 -0.60
N GLN A 54 -19.32 1.72 -0.42
CA GLN A 54 -18.09 2.13 0.26
C GLN A 54 -17.05 2.70 -0.71
N THR A 55 -17.06 2.22 -1.96
CA THR A 55 -16.05 2.52 -2.99
C THR A 55 -16.72 2.92 -4.31
N PRO A 56 -17.56 3.97 -4.35
CA PRO A 56 -18.41 4.27 -5.51
C PRO A 56 -17.64 4.55 -6.81
N TRP A 57 -16.40 5.03 -6.69
CA TRP A 57 -15.51 5.34 -7.82
C TRP A 57 -14.99 4.09 -8.55
N ILE A 58 -15.03 2.90 -7.93
CA ILE A 58 -14.40 1.70 -8.49
C ILE A 58 -15.11 1.17 -9.75
N SER A 59 -16.40 1.50 -9.87
CA SER A 59 -17.26 1.14 -11.01
C SER A 59 -16.92 1.94 -12.27
N SER A 60 -16.42 3.18 -12.11
CA SER A 60 -16.14 4.11 -13.21
C SER A 60 -14.65 4.28 -13.50
N THR A 61 -13.76 3.87 -12.60
CA THR A 61 -12.31 3.92 -12.82
C THR A 61 -11.89 2.88 -13.87
N PRO A 62 -10.89 3.17 -14.73
CA PRO A 62 -10.35 2.20 -15.68
C PRO A 62 -9.91 0.88 -15.02
N SER A 63 -9.94 -0.23 -15.77
CA SER A 63 -9.19 -1.42 -15.36
C SER A 63 -7.69 -1.21 -15.59
N GLY A 64 -6.87 -1.70 -14.66
CA GLY A 64 -5.42 -1.61 -14.78
C GLY A 64 -4.70 -1.68 -13.45
N VAL A 65 -3.45 -1.25 -13.48
CA VAL A 65 -2.56 -1.22 -12.33
C VAL A 65 -2.47 0.20 -11.79
N TYR A 66 -2.65 0.30 -10.49
CA TYR A 66 -2.58 1.50 -9.68
C TYR A 66 -1.49 1.35 -8.62
N PHE A 67 -1.13 2.45 -7.96
CA PHE A 67 -0.15 2.44 -6.88
C PHE A 67 -0.54 3.43 -5.79
N GLY A 68 0.06 3.27 -4.61
CA GLY A 68 -0.18 4.14 -3.49
C GLY A 68 0.31 3.56 -2.18
N TRP A 69 -0.41 3.85 -1.11
CA TRP A 69 -0.10 3.41 0.25
C TRP A 69 -1.18 2.47 0.78
N ALA A 70 -0.76 1.41 1.45
CA ALA A 70 -1.59 0.50 2.22
C ALA A 70 -1.29 0.67 3.71
N SER A 71 -2.30 1.01 4.49
CA SER A 71 -2.26 1.00 5.95
C SER A 71 -2.90 -0.30 6.43
N ILE A 72 -2.14 -1.13 7.16
CA ILE A 72 -2.57 -2.48 7.58
C ILE A 72 -2.49 -2.60 9.09
N ARG A 73 -3.58 -3.06 9.72
CA ARG A 73 -3.60 -3.47 11.12
C ARG A 73 -3.46 -4.98 11.21
N LEU A 74 -2.24 -5.44 11.47
CA LEU A 74 -1.94 -6.86 11.62
C LEU A 74 -2.55 -7.40 12.93
N PRO A 75 -3.01 -8.67 12.95
CA PRO A 75 -3.40 -9.33 14.19
C PRO A 75 -2.25 -9.33 15.21
N PRO A 76 -2.51 -9.22 16.53
CA PRO A 76 -1.45 -9.28 17.55
C PRO A 76 -0.63 -10.59 17.52
N SER A 77 -1.21 -11.68 17.00
CA SER A 77 -0.54 -12.98 16.85
C SER A 77 0.33 -13.09 15.59
N HIS A 78 0.30 -12.09 14.70
CA HIS A 78 1.08 -12.11 13.48
C HIS A 78 2.56 -11.87 13.77
N PRO A 79 3.52 -12.59 13.15
CA PRO A 79 4.95 -12.44 13.43
C PRO A 79 5.48 -11.03 13.16
N ASP A 80 4.89 -10.31 12.19
CA ASP A 80 5.25 -8.92 11.84
C ASP A 80 4.40 -7.87 12.57
N SER A 81 3.59 -8.26 13.56
CA SER A 81 2.79 -7.30 14.32
C SER A 81 3.70 -6.38 15.13
N PRO A 82 3.47 -5.05 15.15
CA PRO A 82 4.26 -4.16 15.99
C PRO A 82 4.08 -4.55 17.48
N PRO A 83 5.13 -4.41 18.30
CA PRO A 83 5.01 -4.69 19.73
C PRO A 83 3.93 -3.79 20.35
N PRO A 84 3.22 -4.26 21.39
CA PRO A 84 2.26 -3.44 22.10
C PRO A 84 2.97 -2.20 22.67
N PRO A 85 2.26 -1.06 22.77
CA PRO A 85 2.84 0.14 23.37
C PRO A 85 3.30 -0.17 24.81
N PRO A 86 4.39 0.46 25.28
CA PRO A 86 4.81 0.30 26.66
C PRO A 86 3.67 0.75 27.60
N PRO A 87 3.57 0.17 28.81
CA PRO A 87 2.61 0.65 29.80
C PRO A 87 2.85 2.15 30.08
N PRO A 88 1.80 2.92 30.40
CA PRO A 88 1.96 4.33 30.73
C PRO A 88 2.97 4.48 31.87
N PRO A 89 3.81 5.54 31.85
CA PRO A 89 4.80 5.75 32.89
C PRO A 89 4.09 5.80 34.25
N SER A 90 4.67 5.10 35.23
CA SER A 90 4.23 5.22 36.63
C SER A 90 4.34 6.70 37.03
N GLN A 91 3.35 7.23 37.73
CA GLN A 91 3.17 8.67 38.02
C GLN A 91 4.35 9.37 38.76
N ASN A 92 5.48 8.69 38.99
CA ASN A 92 6.65 9.17 39.74
C ASN A 92 7.96 9.28 38.94
N GLU A 93 8.00 9.04 37.62
CA GLU A 93 9.23 9.23 36.82
C GLU A 93 9.05 10.33 35.76
N ALA A 94 9.39 11.55 36.15
CA ALA A 94 9.50 12.70 35.25
C ALA A 94 10.86 12.69 34.52
N THR A 95 10.96 11.89 33.46
CA THR A 95 11.96 12.12 32.41
C THR A 95 11.26 12.14 31.06
N PRO A 96 11.33 13.23 30.29
CA PRO A 96 10.82 13.25 28.93
C PRO A 96 11.80 12.46 28.07
N THR A 97 11.55 11.17 27.89
CA THR A 97 12.15 10.40 26.79
C THR A 97 11.70 11.07 25.49
N PRO A 98 12.59 11.38 24.53
CA PRO A 98 12.14 11.94 23.26
C PRO A 98 11.15 10.97 22.61
N THR A 99 9.94 11.46 22.44
CA THR A 99 8.77 10.76 21.89
C THR A 99 9.17 10.05 20.60
N THR A 100 9.36 8.74 20.69
CA THR A 100 9.27 7.88 19.51
C THR A 100 7.84 8.01 19.03
N LEU A 101 7.64 8.58 17.84
CA LEU A 101 6.32 8.84 17.26
C LEU A 101 5.51 7.54 17.15
N LEU A 102 4.66 7.24 18.14
CA LEU A 102 3.51 6.33 18.00
C LEU A 102 2.39 6.86 18.91
N PRO A 103 1.17 6.99 18.37
CA PRO A 103 0.43 5.82 17.94
C PRO A 103 0.16 5.87 16.44
N THR A 104 0.61 4.85 15.74
CA THR A 104 -0.30 4.24 14.78
C THR A 104 -1.33 3.48 15.61
N ASN A 105 -2.62 3.69 15.40
CA ASN A 105 -3.77 2.95 15.94
C ASN A 105 -3.72 1.43 15.62
N GLY A 106 -2.60 0.75 15.87
CA GLY A 106 -2.28 -0.61 15.43
C GLY A 106 -1.96 -0.77 13.95
N PHE A 107 -1.91 0.32 13.18
CA PHE A 107 -1.69 0.28 11.73
C PHE A 107 -0.21 0.45 11.35
N THR A 108 0.21 -0.08 10.22
CA THR A 108 1.51 0.24 9.62
C THR A 108 1.32 0.54 8.15
N VAL A 109 2.00 1.58 7.66
CA VAL A 109 1.84 2.07 6.29
C VAL A 109 2.97 1.54 5.41
N TYR A 110 2.59 0.93 4.30
CA TYR A 110 3.47 0.30 3.33
C TYR A 110 3.19 0.81 1.91
N PRO A 111 4.20 0.93 1.03
CA PRO A 111 3.94 1.17 -0.38
C PRO A 111 3.25 -0.06 -1.00
N MET A 112 2.38 0.16 -1.99
CA MET A 112 1.64 -0.91 -2.66
C MET A 112 1.46 -0.64 -4.15
N VAL A 113 1.22 -1.73 -4.90
CA VAL A 113 0.57 -1.70 -6.20
C VAL A 113 -0.78 -2.42 -6.09
N MET A 114 -1.73 -2.03 -6.93
CA MET A 114 -3.08 -2.58 -6.92
C MET A 114 -3.55 -2.86 -8.34
N SER A 115 -4.09 -4.04 -8.59
CA SER A 115 -4.82 -4.37 -9.81
C SER A 115 -6.31 -4.17 -9.57
N ILE A 116 -6.94 -3.37 -10.43
CA ILE A 116 -8.39 -3.24 -10.50
C ILE A 116 -8.86 -3.78 -11.85
N GLY A 117 -9.73 -4.78 -11.82
CA GLY A 117 -10.19 -5.46 -13.02
C GLY A 117 -11.59 -6.02 -12.85
N TYR A 118 -11.89 -7.07 -13.61
CA TYR A 118 -13.14 -7.82 -13.49
C TYR A 118 -12.84 -9.27 -13.13
N ASN A 119 -13.69 -9.86 -12.28
CA ASN A 119 -13.54 -11.22 -11.84
C ASN A 119 -14.10 -12.22 -12.88
N PRO A 120 -13.28 -13.10 -13.48
CA PRO A 120 -13.75 -14.04 -14.49
C PRO A 120 -14.68 -15.13 -13.96
N PHE A 121 -14.63 -15.46 -12.66
CA PHE A 121 -15.56 -16.43 -12.05
C PHE A 121 -17.01 -15.95 -12.10
N TYR A 122 -17.21 -14.63 -12.02
CA TYR A 122 -18.53 -13.99 -12.15
C TYR A 122 -18.75 -13.48 -13.57
N LYS A 123 -18.23 -14.17 -14.60
CA LYS A 123 -18.39 -13.79 -16.01
C LYS A 123 -17.98 -12.33 -16.30
N ASN A 124 -16.99 -11.83 -15.56
CA ASN A 124 -16.53 -10.44 -15.63
C ASN A 124 -17.61 -9.39 -15.36
N THR A 125 -18.65 -9.70 -14.58
CA THR A 125 -19.68 -8.71 -14.19
C THR A 125 -19.41 -8.04 -12.85
N VAL A 126 -18.45 -8.55 -12.07
CA VAL A 126 -18.10 -8.04 -10.74
C VAL A 126 -16.66 -7.52 -10.79
N ARG A 127 -16.45 -6.29 -10.29
CA ARG A 127 -15.12 -5.69 -10.16
C ARG A 127 -14.27 -6.47 -9.15
N SER A 128 -12.97 -6.54 -9.37
CA SER A 128 -12.00 -7.09 -8.43
C SER A 128 -10.97 -6.03 -8.04
N ALA A 129 -10.50 -6.13 -6.80
CA ALA A 129 -9.50 -5.26 -6.19
C ALA A 129 -8.43 -6.12 -5.51
N GLU A 130 -7.23 -6.16 -6.09
CA GLU A 130 -6.13 -7.00 -5.64
C GLU A 130 -4.91 -6.14 -5.33
N VAL A 131 -4.41 -6.20 -4.11
CA VAL A 131 -3.32 -5.35 -3.62
C VAL A 131 -2.07 -6.20 -3.40
N HIS A 132 -0.98 -5.85 -4.05
CA HIS A 132 0.34 -6.36 -3.68
C HIS A 132 1.06 -5.30 -2.84
N VAL A 133 1.24 -5.61 -1.56
CA VAL A 133 1.98 -4.77 -0.63
C VAL A 133 3.46 -4.97 -0.91
N LEU A 134 4.22 -3.88 -1.10
CA LEU A 134 5.65 -3.93 -1.41
C LEU A 134 6.49 -4.14 -0.14
N HIS A 135 6.12 -5.16 0.63
CA HIS A 135 6.75 -5.59 1.87
C HIS A 135 6.64 -7.11 1.99
N LYS A 136 7.71 -7.75 2.48
CA LYS A 136 7.76 -9.20 2.65
C LYS A 136 7.32 -9.58 4.07
N PHE A 137 6.08 -10.02 4.20
CA PHE A 137 5.55 -10.57 5.46
C PHE A 137 6.00 -12.03 5.68
N HIS A 138 6.13 -12.41 6.95
CA HIS A 138 6.48 -13.77 7.37
C HIS A 138 5.27 -14.71 7.49
N ALA A 139 4.04 -14.17 7.42
CA ALA A 139 2.80 -14.94 7.40
C ALA A 139 1.71 -14.23 6.58
N ASP A 140 0.63 -14.97 6.29
CA ASP A 140 -0.56 -14.39 5.68
C ASP A 140 -1.37 -13.61 6.73
N PHE A 141 -2.07 -12.56 6.29
CA PHE A 141 -2.84 -11.65 7.15
C PHE A 141 -4.32 -11.56 6.74
N TYR A 142 -4.93 -12.69 6.36
CA TYR A 142 -6.37 -12.74 6.08
C TYR A 142 -7.20 -12.23 7.28
N GLY A 143 -8.26 -11.49 6.99
CA GLY A 143 -9.11 -10.84 7.99
C GLY A 143 -8.54 -9.54 8.58
N ALA A 144 -7.26 -9.24 8.36
CA ALA A 144 -6.65 -7.98 8.77
C ALA A 144 -7.37 -6.78 8.15
N GLU A 145 -7.47 -5.69 8.92
CA GLU A 145 -8.04 -4.44 8.43
C GLU A 145 -7.01 -3.72 7.55
N MET A 146 -7.42 -3.35 6.35
CA MET A 146 -6.59 -2.66 5.38
C MET A 146 -7.29 -1.40 4.88
N ARG A 147 -6.54 -0.29 4.80
CA ARG A 147 -6.97 0.98 4.22
C ARG A 147 -6.00 1.36 3.12
N LEU A 148 -6.53 1.78 1.98
CA LEU A 148 -5.76 2.15 0.82
C LEU A 148 -5.92 3.63 0.53
N LEU A 149 -4.80 4.28 0.25
CA LEU A 149 -4.73 5.58 -0.40
C LEU A 149 -4.09 5.33 -1.77
N ILE A 150 -4.91 5.33 -2.81
CA ILE A 150 -4.51 5.10 -4.20
C ILE A 150 -4.07 6.46 -4.77
N ALA A 151 -2.78 6.60 -5.06
CA ALA A 151 -2.16 7.87 -5.43
C ALA A 151 -2.08 8.08 -6.95
N GLY A 152 -2.20 7.03 -7.76
CA GLY A 152 -2.18 7.18 -9.20
C GLY A 152 -2.31 5.89 -9.99
N TYR A 153 -2.28 6.03 -11.31
CA TYR A 153 -2.42 4.94 -12.28
C TYR A 153 -1.10 4.67 -13.00
N VAL A 154 -0.69 3.41 -13.01
CA VAL A 154 0.56 2.95 -13.62
C VAL A 154 0.35 2.61 -15.09
N ARG A 155 -0.64 1.76 -15.40
CA ARG A 155 -0.92 1.27 -16.76
C ARG A 155 -2.26 0.56 -16.86
N LYS A 156 -2.71 0.37 -18.10
CA LYS A 156 -3.84 -0.52 -18.42
C LYS A 156 -3.52 -1.99 -18.20
N GLU A 157 -4.56 -2.81 -18.13
CA GLU A 157 -4.44 -4.26 -18.29
C GLU A 157 -3.73 -4.58 -19.62
N LEU A 158 -2.87 -5.59 -19.59
CA LEU A 158 -2.09 -6.04 -20.74
C LEU A 158 -2.34 -7.53 -20.94
N ASP A 159 -2.35 -7.95 -22.20
CA ASP A 159 -2.37 -9.36 -22.56
C ASP A 159 -0.94 -9.89 -22.60
N TYR A 160 -0.73 -11.09 -22.04
CA TYR A 160 0.58 -11.71 -21.97
C TYR A 160 0.59 -13.03 -22.72
N SER A 161 1.64 -13.23 -23.53
CA SER A 161 1.89 -14.49 -24.23
C SER A 161 2.51 -15.57 -23.34
N GLY A 162 2.89 -15.23 -22.10
CA GLY A 162 3.50 -16.16 -21.15
C GLY A 162 3.69 -15.56 -19.77
N LEU A 163 3.92 -16.44 -18.79
CA LEU A 163 4.04 -16.08 -17.36
C LEU A 163 5.23 -15.16 -17.07
N GLU A 164 6.38 -15.38 -17.72
CA GLU A 164 7.58 -14.56 -17.53
C GLU A 164 7.35 -13.10 -17.90
N ALA A 165 6.62 -12.84 -19.00
CA ALA A 165 6.29 -11.48 -19.43
C ALA A 165 5.36 -10.78 -18.42
N LEU A 166 4.40 -11.51 -17.85
CA LEU A 166 3.53 -11.01 -16.78
C LEU A 166 4.33 -10.64 -15.53
N ILE A 167 5.22 -11.54 -15.06
CA ILE A 167 6.07 -11.30 -13.90
C ILE A 167 6.97 -10.09 -14.12
N ALA A 168 7.59 -9.98 -15.31
CA ALA A 168 8.45 -8.86 -15.67
C ALA A 168 7.71 -7.52 -15.57
N ASP A 169 6.49 -7.43 -16.11
CA ASP A 169 5.71 -6.20 -16.05
C ASP A 169 5.23 -5.86 -14.64
N ILE A 170 4.84 -6.85 -13.82
CA ILE A 170 4.47 -6.61 -12.42
C ILE A 170 5.68 -6.12 -11.62
N ASN A 171 6.85 -6.72 -11.81
CA ASN A 171 8.07 -6.25 -11.17
C ASN A 171 8.39 -4.80 -11.57
N PHE A 172 8.23 -4.47 -12.85
CA PHE A 172 8.38 -3.09 -13.31
C PHE A 172 7.34 -2.14 -12.71
N ASP A 173 6.08 -2.58 -12.54
CA ASP A 173 5.04 -1.80 -11.84
C ASP A 173 5.47 -1.48 -10.40
N CYS A 174 6.08 -2.45 -9.71
CA CYS A 174 6.59 -2.26 -8.35
C CYS A 174 7.75 -1.25 -8.30
N VAL A 175 8.65 -1.27 -9.30
CA VAL A 175 9.72 -0.27 -9.44
C VAL A 175 9.14 1.13 -9.64
N VAL A 176 8.17 1.27 -10.55
CA VAL A 176 7.48 2.55 -10.80
C VAL A 176 6.83 3.08 -9.53
N ALA A 177 6.12 2.22 -8.79
CA ALA A 177 5.47 2.60 -7.54
C ALA A 177 6.49 3.10 -6.50
N ARG A 178 7.56 2.34 -6.26
CA ARG A 178 8.64 2.72 -5.32
C ARG A 178 9.26 4.07 -5.69
N ARG A 179 9.71 4.22 -6.94
CA ARG A 179 10.34 5.47 -7.41
C ARG A 179 9.40 6.67 -7.30
N SER A 180 8.12 6.46 -7.59
CA SER A 180 7.12 7.53 -7.55
C SER A 180 6.78 7.95 -6.12
N LEU A 181 6.60 6.99 -5.21
CA LEU A 181 6.25 7.20 -3.80
C LEU A 181 7.42 7.70 -2.94
N ALA A 182 8.66 7.46 -3.40
CA ALA A 182 9.88 7.93 -2.73
C ALA A 182 10.09 9.46 -2.76
N ARG A 183 9.17 10.24 -3.34
CA ARG A 183 9.23 11.70 -3.44
C ARG A 183 8.41 12.36 -2.33
N ASP A 184 8.86 13.51 -1.83
CA ASP A 184 8.23 14.19 -0.70
C ASP A 184 6.76 14.58 -0.95
N GLY A 185 6.42 14.94 -2.20
CA GLY A 185 5.04 15.23 -2.62
C GLY A 185 4.08 14.03 -2.54
N TRP A 186 4.64 12.82 -2.48
CA TRP A 186 3.91 11.55 -2.54
C TRP A 186 3.94 10.78 -1.22
N ALA A 187 4.82 11.16 -0.29
CA ALA A 187 4.91 10.57 1.02
C ALA A 187 3.79 11.11 1.94
N PRO A 188 3.17 10.24 2.77
CA PRO A 188 2.17 10.64 3.74
C PRO A 188 2.76 11.59 4.79
N ARG A 189 2.07 12.68 5.07
CA ARG A 189 2.44 13.65 6.11
C ARG A 189 2.23 13.05 7.49
N GLY A 190 3.16 13.29 8.40
CA GLY A 190 3.02 12.89 9.80
C GLY A 190 3.12 11.39 10.06
N VAL A 191 3.47 10.60 9.03
CA VAL A 191 3.69 9.17 9.13
C VAL A 191 5.08 8.86 8.56
N GLU A 192 5.94 8.27 9.38
CA GLU A 192 7.22 7.77 8.91
C GLU A 192 6.99 6.54 8.03
N VAL A 193 7.50 6.57 6.81
CA VAL A 193 7.43 5.46 5.87
C VAL A 193 8.79 5.14 5.30
N ALA A 194 9.00 3.86 4.98
CA ALA A 194 10.19 3.37 4.31
C ALA A 194 9.82 2.85 2.91
N VAL A 195 10.61 3.24 1.92
CA VAL A 195 10.48 2.77 0.54
C VAL A 195 11.81 2.18 0.11
N GLU A 196 11.81 0.90 -0.27
CA GLU A 196 12.95 0.30 -0.98
C GLU A 196 13.06 0.94 -2.37
N ILE A 197 14.26 1.37 -2.76
CA ILE A 197 14.56 1.90 -4.08
C ILE A 197 15.77 1.15 -4.60
N ASP A 198 15.69 0.65 -5.83
CA ASP A 198 16.85 0.07 -6.49
C ASP A 198 17.89 1.17 -6.71
N GLY A 199 19.16 0.86 -6.45
CA GLY A 199 20.29 1.79 -6.46
C GLY A 199 20.68 2.26 -7.86
N GLU A 200 19.77 2.87 -8.61
CA GLU A 200 20.11 3.44 -9.91
C GLU A 200 19.24 4.65 -10.24
N VAL A 201 19.84 5.82 -10.08
CA VAL A 201 19.45 7.09 -10.69
C VAL A 201 20.41 7.28 -11.87
N ASP A 202 19.91 7.60 -13.06
CA ASP A 202 20.66 7.84 -14.31
C ASP A 202 20.94 6.65 -15.27
N GLY A 203 20.01 5.69 -15.36
CA GLY A 203 19.67 5.08 -16.66
C GLY A 203 20.61 4.00 -17.25
N VAL A 204 21.35 3.26 -16.43
CA VAL A 204 21.84 1.93 -16.82
C VAL A 204 20.86 0.89 -16.23
N ALA A 205 21.03 -0.40 -16.48
CA ALA A 205 20.16 -1.44 -15.93
C ALA A 205 20.89 -2.17 -14.79
N ALA A 206 20.26 -2.20 -13.61
CA ALA A 206 20.75 -2.89 -12.43
C ALA A 206 21.10 -4.36 -12.72
N GLY A 207 22.34 -4.74 -12.40
CA GLY A 207 22.78 -6.14 -12.35
C GLY A 207 22.21 -6.84 -11.10
N GLU A 208 21.97 -8.14 -11.20
CA GLU A 208 21.56 -8.97 -10.06
C GLU A 208 22.65 -8.92 -8.97
N GLY A 209 22.37 -8.26 -7.84
CA GLY A 209 23.26 -8.26 -6.67
C GLY A 209 23.53 -6.92 -5.98
N GLU A 210 23.01 -5.79 -6.47
CA GLU A 210 23.15 -4.51 -5.76
C GLU A 210 22.20 -4.40 -4.55
N GLU A 211 22.73 -3.84 -3.46
CA GLU A 211 22.01 -3.64 -2.20
C GLU A 211 20.88 -2.61 -2.41
N LYS A 212 19.63 -3.04 -2.25
CA LYS A 212 18.47 -2.13 -2.31
C LYS A 212 18.61 -1.06 -1.23
N ALA A 213 18.61 0.20 -1.64
CA ALA A 213 18.63 1.31 -0.69
C ALA A 213 17.23 1.51 -0.08
N VAL A 214 17.15 1.70 1.23
CA VAL A 214 15.89 2.06 1.90
C VAL A 214 15.86 3.57 2.10
N LYS A 215 14.92 4.26 1.47
CA LYS A 215 14.66 5.68 1.72
C LYS A 215 13.59 5.81 2.80
N VAL A 216 13.95 6.41 3.93
CA VAL A 216 13.01 6.77 5.00
C VAL A 216 12.50 8.20 4.76
N LEU A 217 11.18 8.37 4.76
CA LEU A 217 10.50 9.65 4.55
C LEU A 217 9.75 10.02 5.82
N ARG A 218 10.03 11.22 6.35
CA ARG A 218 9.45 11.73 7.62
C ARG A 218 8.60 12.98 7.42
N ASP A 219 8.92 13.77 6.39
CA ASP A 219 8.31 15.08 6.12
C ASP A 219 7.47 15.07 4.84
N GLY A 220 6.61 14.06 4.69
CA GLY A 220 5.72 13.92 3.54
C GLY A 220 4.69 15.05 3.41
N LYS A 221 4.20 15.30 2.18
CA LYS A 221 3.22 16.36 1.90
C LYS A 221 1.80 15.86 1.68
N LEU A 222 1.62 14.57 1.41
CA LEU A 222 0.33 13.95 1.10
C LEU A 222 -0.49 13.75 2.37
N GLU A 223 -1.74 14.21 2.40
CA GLU A 223 -2.60 14.07 3.59
C GLU A 223 -2.81 12.58 3.96
N ALA A 224 -2.57 12.24 5.23
CA ALA A 224 -2.48 10.85 5.70
C ALA A 224 -3.64 10.42 6.62
N ASP A 225 -4.57 11.33 6.93
CA ASP A 225 -5.68 11.10 7.88
C ASP A 225 -6.55 9.90 7.49
N TRP A 226 -6.64 9.56 6.21
CA TRP A 226 -7.33 8.36 5.77
C TRP A 226 -6.61 7.07 6.17
N LEU A 227 -5.27 7.05 6.05
CA LEU A 227 -4.43 5.90 6.35
C LEU A 227 -4.34 5.67 7.87
N ILE A 228 -4.14 6.74 8.63
CA ILE A 228 -4.06 6.75 10.09
C ILE A 228 -5.06 7.79 10.60
N ARG A 229 -6.25 7.34 10.99
CA ARG A 229 -7.37 8.22 11.36
C ARG A 229 -7.12 8.84 12.74
N PRO A 230 -6.98 10.17 12.86
CA PRO A 230 -6.71 10.80 14.15
C PRO A 230 -7.79 10.54 15.20
N SER A 231 -9.05 10.42 14.78
CA SER A 231 -10.18 10.10 15.67
C SER A 231 -10.08 8.72 16.33
N GLU A 232 -9.21 7.84 15.84
CA GLU A 232 -8.98 6.50 16.38
C GLU A 232 -7.69 6.43 17.22
N LEU A 233 -6.98 7.56 17.40
CA LEU A 233 -5.72 7.64 18.16
C LEU A 233 -5.92 7.91 19.66
N GLY A 234 -7.14 8.23 20.11
CA GLY A 234 -7.48 8.39 21.52
C GLY A 234 -8.93 8.84 21.75
N GLY A 235 -9.63 8.13 22.64
CA GLY A 235 -10.96 8.49 23.12
C GLY A 235 -11.60 7.33 23.90
N GLU A 236 -11.45 7.33 25.23
CA GLU A 236 -12.50 6.79 26.10
C GLU A 236 -13.81 7.45 25.67
N VAL A 237 -14.84 6.63 25.43
CA VAL A 237 -16.20 7.15 25.34
C VAL A 237 -16.50 7.69 26.74
N GLU A 238 -16.54 9.01 26.91
CA GLU A 238 -17.31 9.56 28.03
C GLU A 238 -18.74 9.09 27.79
N ASP A 239 -19.13 8.05 28.52
CA ASP A 239 -20.52 7.71 28.74
C ASP A 239 -21.18 8.94 29.34
N ALA A 240 -21.78 9.77 28.49
CA ALA A 240 -22.72 10.78 28.91
C ALA A 240 -23.99 10.05 29.39
N GLU A 241 -23.91 9.54 30.63
CA GLU A 241 -25.10 9.19 31.40
C GLU A 241 -26.01 10.42 31.48
N GLY A 242 -27.25 10.20 31.09
CA GLY A 242 -28.26 11.23 31.02
C GLY A 242 -28.54 11.92 32.35
N LYS A 243 -28.96 13.16 32.23
CA LYS A 243 -29.84 13.80 33.19
C LYS A 243 -30.86 14.67 32.47
#